data_AF-A0A4W5LIK3-F1
#
_entry.id   AF-A0A4W5LIK3-F1
#
_cell.length_a   1.000
_cell.length_b   1.000
_cell.length_c   1.000
_cell.angle_alpha   90.00
_cell.angle_beta   90.00
_cell.angle_gamma   90.00
#
_symmetry.space_group_name_H-M   'P 1'
#
loop_
_entity.id
_entity.type
_entity.pdbx_description
1 polymer ?
#
loop_
_entity_poly.entity_id
_entity_poly.type
_entity_poly.pdbx_seq_one_letter_code
_entity_poly.pdbx_strand_id
1 'polypeptide(L)'
;MYWADWGNHPKIETAAMDGTLRQTLVHENIQWPTGLAVDYFNERLYWADAKLSVIGSVHLNGSDPVIAVTGLKNNLLHPFSIDIFEDYIYGVTYINNFVFRVNKFGKGPMENLTTGINHATDIVLYHRYKQPESECLSVCLSTAPFLIENTSDDTLSII
;
A
#
# COMPACT_ATOMS: atom_id res chain seq x y z
N MET A 1 -11.41 6.92 1.63
CA MET A 1 -11.02 5.65 0.96
C MET A 1 -10.28 5.95 -0.33
N TYR A 2 -9.35 5.08 -0.69
CA TYR A 2 -8.59 5.15 -1.95
C TYR A 2 -8.76 3.83 -2.70
N TRP A 3 -8.80 3.86 -4.04
CA TRP A 3 -8.83 2.64 -4.85
C TRP A 3 -8.15 2.85 -6.21
N ALA A 4 -7.69 1.74 -6.78
CA ALA A 4 -7.09 1.68 -8.11
C ALA A 4 -8.13 1.17 -9.12
N ASP A 5 -8.13 1.75 -10.31
CA ASP A 5 -8.88 1.28 -11.47
C ASP A 5 -7.89 1.15 -12.62
N TRP A 6 -7.70 -0.08 -13.11
CA TRP A 6 -6.83 -0.43 -14.24
C TRP A 6 -7.60 -0.71 -15.55
N GLY A 7 -8.82 -0.21 -15.67
CA GLY A 7 -9.64 -0.32 -16.89
C GLY A 7 -9.15 0.54 -18.06
N ASN A 8 -10.04 0.93 -18.97
CA ASN A 8 -9.67 1.68 -20.19
C ASN A 8 -8.98 3.03 -19.93
N HIS A 9 -9.23 3.63 -18.76
CA HIS A 9 -8.58 4.87 -18.33
C HIS A 9 -7.99 4.63 -16.93
N PRO A 10 -6.79 4.03 -16.85
CA PRO A 10 -6.18 3.68 -15.58
C PRO A 10 -5.99 4.90 -14.69
N LYS A 11 -6.33 4.75 -13.40
CA LYS A 11 -6.32 5.84 -12.43
C LYS A 11 -6.35 5.32 -11.00
N ILE A 12 -6.02 6.22 -10.09
CA ILE A 12 -6.26 6.07 -8.66
C ILE A 12 -7.21 7.17 -8.24
N GLU A 13 -8.24 6.81 -7.50
CA GLU A 13 -9.29 7.72 -7.04
C GLU A 13 -9.39 7.70 -5.51
N THR A 14 -9.99 8.76 -4.98
CA THR A 14 -10.28 8.93 -3.56
C THR A 14 -11.71 9.42 -3.37
N ALA A 15 -12.31 9.10 -2.23
CA ALA A 15 -13.59 9.62 -1.77
C ALA A 15 -13.64 9.60 -0.23
N ALA A 16 -14.53 10.39 0.36
CA ALA A 16 -14.90 10.22 1.75
C ALA A 16 -15.53 8.83 1.97
N MET A 17 -15.51 8.32 3.21
CA MET A 17 -16.04 6.97 3.53
C MET A 17 -17.56 6.87 3.36
N ASP A 18 -18.27 8.01 3.32
CA ASP A 18 -19.70 8.10 2.97
C ASP A 18 -19.95 8.15 1.46
N GLY A 19 -18.90 8.05 0.64
CA GLY A 19 -18.95 8.09 -0.82
C GLY A 19 -18.97 9.50 -1.43
N THR A 20 -18.98 10.55 -0.62
CA THR A 20 -18.92 11.94 -1.12
C THR A 20 -17.50 12.36 -1.50
N LEU A 21 -17.35 13.55 -2.10
CA LEU A 21 -16.05 14.16 -2.43
C LEU A 21 -15.13 13.25 -3.28
N ARG A 22 -15.72 12.48 -4.20
CA ARG A 22 -14.96 11.64 -5.12
C ARG A 22 -14.08 12.49 -6.04
N GLN A 23 -12.80 12.14 -6.13
CA GLN A 23 -11.80 12.84 -6.94
C GLN A 23 -10.79 11.85 -7.54
N THR A 24 -10.27 12.18 -8.73
CA THR A 24 -9.13 11.48 -9.32
C THR A 24 -7.84 11.99 -8.71
N LEU A 25 -7.06 11.09 -8.11
CA LEU A 25 -5.81 11.41 -7.43
C LEU A 25 -4.59 11.27 -8.37
N VAL A 26 -4.56 10.20 -9.17
CA VAL A 26 -3.50 9.93 -10.16
C VAL A 26 -4.14 9.41 -11.44
N HIS A 27 -3.72 9.94 -12.59
CA HIS A 27 -4.19 9.50 -13.91
C HIS A 27 -3.10 9.57 -15.00
N GLU A 28 -1.93 10.15 -14.69
CA GLU A 28 -0.81 10.24 -15.60
C GLU A 28 0.23 9.16 -15.28
N ASN A 29 0.92 8.66 -16.31
CA ASN A 29 2.02 7.70 -16.18
C ASN A 29 1.66 6.45 -15.36
N ILE A 30 0.43 5.99 -15.52
CA ILE A 30 -0.16 4.85 -14.81
C ILE A 30 -0.78 3.90 -15.84
N GLN A 31 -0.61 2.60 -15.64
CA GLN A 31 -1.04 1.56 -16.58
C GLN A 31 -1.82 0.47 -15.86
N TRP A 32 -1.17 -0.30 -14.98
CA TRP A 32 -1.80 -1.38 -14.22
C TRP A 32 -1.61 -1.15 -12.72
N PRO A 33 -2.29 -0.12 -12.15
CA PRO A 33 -2.27 0.08 -10.72
C PRO A 33 -2.97 -1.08 -10.02
N THR A 34 -2.30 -1.67 -9.04
CA THR A 34 -2.74 -2.92 -8.39
C THR A 34 -2.83 -2.71 -6.88
N GLY A 35 -1.72 -2.81 -6.16
CA GLY A 35 -1.65 -2.59 -4.71
C GLY A 35 -1.54 -1.11 -4.34
N LEU A 36 -2.18 -0.74 -3.24
CA LEU A 36 -2.15 0.59 -2.65
C LEU A 36 -1.75 0.51 -1.18
N ALA A 37 -0.88 1.40 -0.73
CA ALA A 37 -0.48 1.51 0.67
C ALA A 37 -0.45 2.97 1.12
N VAL A 38 -1.00 3.27 2.29
CA VAL A 38 -1.00 4.62 2.87
C VAL A 38 0.08 4.72 3.94
N ASP A 39 0.94 5.72 3.82
CA ASP A 39 1.84 6.18 4.87
C ASP A 39 1.19 7.39 5.56
N TYR A 40 0.53 7.15 6.68
CA TYR A 40 -0.19 8.19 7.43
C TYR A 40 0.74 9.22 8.06
N PHE A 41 1.97 8.85 8.41
CA PHE A 41 2.92 9.77 9.03
C PHE A 41 3.47 10.78 8.02
N ASN A 42 3.72 10.34 6.78
CA ASN A 42 4.23 11.19 5.72
C ASN A 42 3.13 11.80 4.83
N GLU A 43 1.86 11.47 5.11
CA GLU A 43 0.70 11.87 4.30
C GLU A 43 0.89 11.55 2.81
N ARG A 44 1.27 10.30 2.51
CA ARG A 44 1.47 9.82 1.13
C ARG A 44 0.76 8.51 0.86
N LEU A 45 0.22 8.41 -0.34
CA LEU A 45 -0.24 7.16 -0.94
C LEU A 45 0.85 6.62 -1.84
N TYR A 46 1.15 5.33 -1.71
CA TYR A 46 2.01 4.57 -2.60
C TYR A 46 1.18 3.59 -3.42
N TRP A 47 1.57 3.38 -4.67
CA TRP A 47 0.91 2.41 -5.55
C TRP A 47 1.92 1.55 -6.30
N ALA A 48 1.60 0.27 -6.47
CA ALA A 48 2.30 -0.63 -7.36
C ALA A 48 1.69 -0.56 -8.77
N ASP A 49 2.55 -0.40 -9.79
CA ASP A 49 2.16 -0.59 -11.18
C ASP A 49 2.84 -1.83 -11.77
N ALA A 50 2.05 -2.87 -12.01
CA ALA A 50 2.55 -4.17 -12.45
C ALA A 50 3.07 -4.15 -13.89
N LYS A 51 2.55 -3.25 -14.74
CA LYS A 51 2.95 -3.13 -16.15
C LYS A 51 4.26 -2.37 -16.28
N LEU A 52 4.35 -1.24 -15.59
CA LEU A 52 5.50 -0.36 -15.63
C LEU A 52 6.65 -0.86 -14.74
N SER A 53 6.39 -1.82 -13.84
CA SER A 53 7.35 -2.31 -12.86
C SER A 53 7.93 -1.17 -12.01
N VAL A 54 7.01 -0.38 -11.44
CA VAL A 54 7.34 0.74 -10.57
C VAL A 54 6.49 0.73 -9.31
N ILE A 55 6.99 1.38 -8.26
CA ILE A 55 6.16 1.86 -7.15
C ILE A 55 6.21 3.38 -7.19
N GLY A 56 5.05 3.99 -7.39
CA GLY A 56 4.88 5.44 -7.32
C GLY A 56 4.40 5.89 -5.94
N SER A 57 4.50 7.19 -5.70
CA SER A 57 3.96 7.85 -4.51
C SER A 57 3.39 9.22 -4.84
N VAL A 58 2.38 9.65 -4.10
CA VAL A 58 1.75 10.98 -4.23
C VAL A 58 1.31 11.42 -2.85
N HIS A 59 1.28 12.73 -2.57
CA HIS A 59 0.63 13.21 -1.35
C HIS A 59 -0.86 12.88 -1.35
N LEU A 60 -1.46 12.74 -0.16
CA LEU A 60 -2.89 12.43 -0.05
C LEU A 60 -3.81 13.51 -0.64
N ASN A 61 -3.29 14.72 -0.86
CA ASN A 61 -3.96 15.83 -1.55
C ASN A 61 -3.73 15.85 -3.08
N GLY A 62 -3.01 14.87 -3.64
CA GLY A 62 -2.72 14.74 -5.07
C GLY A 62 -1.47 15.48 -5.57
N SER A 63 -0.76 16.21 -4.69
CA SER A 63 0.46 16.93 -5.06
C SER A 63 1.71 16.04 -5.03
N ASP A 64 2.78 16.50 -5.68
CA ASP A 64 4.10 15.86 -5.69
C ASP A 64 4.07 14.36 -6.08
N PRO A 65 3.57 13.99 -7.27
CA PRO A 65 3.67 12.62 -7.74
C PRO A 65 5.13 12.27 -8.07
N VAL A 66 5.64 11.17 -7.51
CA VAL A 66 7.03 10.73 -7.68
C VAL A 66 7.08 9.23 -7.93
N ILE A 67 7.91 8.79 -8.88
CA ILE A 67 8.25 7.38 -9.02
C ILE A 67 9.38 7.05 -8.05
N ALA A 68 9.05 6.34 -6.96
CA ALA A 68 9.97 6.07 -5.87
C ALA A 68 10.88 4.87 -6.14
N VAL A 69 10.33 3.80 -6.72
CA VAL A 69 11.03 2.54 -6.98
C VAL A 69 10.83 2.14 -8.44
N THR A 70 11.89 1.68 -9.10
CA THR A 70 11.82 1.23 -10.51
C THR A 70 12.54 -0.09 -10.72
N GLY A 71 12.14 -0.82 -11.75
CA GLY A 71 12.84 -2.05 -12.15
C GLY A 71 14.31 -1.86 -12.48
N LEU A 72 14.67 -0.74 -13.14
CA LEU A 72 16.06 -0.46 -13.52
C LEU A 72 16.97 -0.12 -12.32
N LYS A 73 16.45 0.65 -11.36
CA LYS A 73 17.24 1.13 -10.22
C LYS A 73 17.24 0.13 -9.06
N ASN A 74 16.13 -0.55 -8.85
CA ASN A 74 15.88 -1.34 -7.65
C ASN A 74 15.69 -2.83 -7.93
N ASN A 75 15.79 -3.29 -9.18
CA ASN A 75 15.54 -4.69 -9.59
C ASN A 75 14.11 -5.17 -9.30
N LEU A 76 13.14 -4.26 -9.23
CA LEU A 76 11.72 -4.57 -9.01
C LEU A 76 11.01 -4.94 -10.32
N LEU A 77 10.42 -6.13 -10.37
CA LEU A 77 9.65 -6.58 -11.53
C LEU A 77 8.23 -6.99 -11.10
N HIS A 78 7.23 -6.45 -11.78
CA HIS A 78 5.81 -6.78 -11.61
C HIS A 78 5.32 -6.77 -10.15
N PRO A 79 5.49 -5.65 -9.40
CA PRO A 79 4.88 -5.52 -8.08
C PRO A 79 3.36 -5.63 -8.21
N PHE A 80 2.73 -6.29 -7.24
CA PHE A 80 1.29 -6.51 -7.23
C PHE A 80 0.65 -5.91 -6.00
N SER A 81 0.56 -6.63 -4.87
CA SER A 81 0.16 -6.00 -3.60
C SER A 81 1.36 -5.46 -2.83
N ILE A 82 1.15 -4.35 -2.12
CA ILE A 82 2.16 -3.67 -1.32
C ILE A 82 1.56 -3.17 -0.01
N ASP A 83 2.39 -3.12 1.03
CA ASP A 83 2.12 -2.42 2.28
C ASP A 83 3.41 -1.75 2.79
N ILE A 84 3.30 -0.79 3.71
CA ILE A 84 4.41 0.07 4.14
C ILE A 84 4.55 0.05 5.64
N PHE A 85 5.78 -0.09 6.13
CA PHE A 85 6.09 0.14 7.52
C PHE A 85 7.46 0.77 7.63
N GLU A 86 7.54 1.80 8.49
CA GLU A 86 8.75 2.60 8.66
C GLU A 86 9.31 3.09 7.31
N ASP A 87 10.55 2.71 6.99
CA ASP A 87 11.27 3.13 5.78
C ASP A 87 11.13 2.14 4.61
N TYR A 88 10.33 1.07 4.78
CA TYR A 88 10.24 -0.02 3.82
C TYR A 88 8.84 -0.20 3.26
N ILE A 89 8.81 -0.52 1.98
CA ILE A 89 7.66 -1.09 1.29
C ILE A 89 7.87 -2.59 1.23
N TYR A 90 6.90 -3.33 1.72
CA TYR A 90 6.80 -4.77 1.64
C TYR A 90 5.79 -5.10 0.54
N GLY A 91 6.02 -6.17 -0.21
CA GLY A 91 5.10 -6.48 -1.29
C GLY A 91 5.26 -7.88 -1.83
N VAL A 92 4.35 -8.22 -2.73
CA VAL A 92 4.40 -9.45 -3.52
C VAL A 92 4.53 -9.13 -5.00
N THR A 93 5.24 -9.96 -5.73
CA THR A 93 5.39 -9.84 -7.18
C THR A 93 4.51 -10.86 -7.92
N TYR A 94 3.87 -10.44 -9.00
CA TYR A 94 2.88 -11.27 -9.72
C TYR A 94 3.48 -12.49 -10.46
N ILE A 95 4.66 -12.34 -11.09
CA ILE A 95 5.20 -13.37 -11.99
C ILE A 95 6.14 -14.34 -11.26
N ASN A 96 7.00 -13.81 -10.41
CA ASN A 96 8.09 -14.51 -9.74
C ASN A 96 7.75 -14.96 -8.32
N ASN A 97 6.56 -14.63 -7.79
CA ASN A 97 6.08 -15.12 -6.50
C ASN A 97 7.04 -14.83 -5.33
N PHE A 98 7.69 -13.66 -5.35
CA PHE A 98 8.55 -13.19 -4.27
C PHE A 98 7.74 -12.36 -3.28
N VAL A 99 7.99 -12.58 -2.00
CA VAL A 99 7.77 -11.56 -0.98
C VAL A 99 9.04 -10.72 -0.95
N PHE A 100 8.91 -9.42 -1.17
CA PHE A 100 10.04 -8.49 -1.22
C PHE A 100 9.90 -7.41 -0.16
N ARG A 101 11.03 -6.76 0.14
CA ARG A 101 11.05 -5.42 0.71
C ARG A 101 11.96 -4.49 -0.08
N VAL A 102 11.66 -3.20 -0.08
CA VAL A 102 12.49 -2.17 -0.71
C VAL A 102 12.35 -0.87 0.07
N ASN A 103 13.41 -0.05 0.11
CA ASN A 103 13.32 1.25 0.76
C ASN A 103 12.30 2.15 0.03
N LYS A 104 11.40 2.80 0.76
CA LYS A 104 10.29 3.60 0.19
C LYS A 104 10.73 4.85 -0.58
N PHE A 105 12.00 5.23 -0.47
CA PHE A 105 12.62 6.32 -1.24
C PHE A 105 13.54 5.78 -2.36
N GLY A 106 13.47 4.48 -2.66
CA GLY A 106 14.25 3.82 -3.70
C GLY A 106 15.75 3.78 -3.42
N LYS A 107 16.16 3.79 -2.14
CA LYS A 107 17.55 3.62 -1.74
C LYS A 107 17.93 2.13 -1.78
N GLY A 108 18.92 1.78 -2.61
CA GLY A 108 19.40 0.41 -2.75
C GLY A 108 18.46 -0.51 -3.55
N PRO A 109 18.89 -1.76 -3.83
CA PRO A 109 18.07 -2.74 -4.51
C PRO A 109 16.92 -3.24 -3.62
N MET A 110 15.91 -3.86 -4.23
CA MET A 110 14.94 -4.66 -3.50
C MET A 110 15.59 -5.91 -2.91
N GLU A 111 15.06 -6.39 -1.81
CA GLU A 111 15.49 -7.60 -1.12
C GLU A 111 14.38 -8.65 -1.15
N ASN A 112 14.74 -9.89 -1.48
CA ASN A 112 13.80 -11.02 -1.43
C ASN A 112 13.73 -11.58 -0.01
N LEU A 113 12.55 -11.57 0.59
CA LEU A 113 12.29 -12.10 1.92
C LEU A 113 11.90 -13.57 1.90
N THR A 114 11.15 -14.00 0.89
CA THR A 114 10.70 -15.39 0.71
C THR A 114 10.36 -15.65 -0.75
N THR A 115 10.49 -16.91 -1.18
CA THR A 115 10.14 -17.40 -2.50
C THR A 115 9.21 -18.61 -2.39
N GLY A 116 8.56 -18.98 -3.51
CA GLY A 116 7.75 -20.21 -3.57
C GLY A 116 6.33 -20.08 -3.04
N ILE A 117 5.84 -18.86 -2.75
CA ILE A 117 4.43 -18.62 -2.42
C ILE A 117 3.63 -18.52 -3.72
N ASN A 118 3.06 -19.64 -4.16
CA ASN A 118 2.30 -19.68 -5.39
C ASN A 118 1.03 -18.84 -5.28
N HIS A 119 0.87 -17.88 -6.20
CA HIS A 119 -0.32 -17.04 -6.33
C HIS A 119 -0.63 -16.17 -5.11
N ALA A 120 0.39 -15.63 -4.44
CA ALA A 120 0.17 -14.57 -3.45
C ALA A 120 -0.46 -13.35 -4.13
N THR A 121 -1.74 -13.10 -3.88
CA THR A 121 -2.49 -11.98 -4.47
C THR A 121 -2.45 -10.74 -3.60
N ASP A 122 -2.25 -10.90 -2.30
CA ASP A 122 -2.29 -9.82 -1.34
C ASP A 122 -1.26 -10.03 -0.23
N ILE A 123 -0.92 -8.94 0.45
CA ILE A 123 0.00 -8.89 1.58
C ILE A 123 -0.43 -7.75 2.49
N VAL A 124 -0.57 -8.04 3.78
CA VAL A 124 -0.91 -7.02 4.76
C VAL A 124 0.06 -7.03 5.91
N LEU A 125 0.40 -5.84 6.38
CA LEU A 125 1.33 -5.66 7.47
C LEU A 125 0.56 -5.57 8.79
N TYR A 126 0.80 -6.55 9.66
CA TYR A 126 0.21 -6.61 10.99
C TYR A 126 1.19 -5.99 12.00
N HIS A 127 0.83 -4.81 12.49
CA HIS A 127 1.54 -4.10 13.54
C HIS A 127 0.61 -3.14 14.27
N ARG A 128 0.73 -3.02 15.60
CA ARG A 128 -0.12 -2.12 16.43
C ARG A 128 -0.11 -0.66 15.95
N TYR A 129 1.03 -0.19 15.46
CA TYR A 129 1.17 1.19 14.94
C TYR A 129 0.60 1.39 13.53
N LYS A 130 0.20 0.32 12.81
CA LYS A 130 -0.53 0.43 11.53
C LYS A 130 -2.03 0.57 11.72
N GLN A 131 -2.53 0.13 12.86
CA GLN A 131 -3.93 0.22 13.24
C GLN A 131 -4.02 0.91 14.60
N PRO A 132 -3.61 2.19 14.71
CA PRO A 132 -3.73 2.92 15.96
C PRO A 132 -5.20 2.89 16.39
N GLU A 133 -5.44 2.69 17.69
CA GLU A 133 -6.78 2.81 18.25
C GLU A 133 -7.29 4.21 17.90
N SER A 134 -8.24 4.27 16.96
CA SER A 134 -8.97 5.50 16.72
C SER A 134 -9.78 5.79 17.99
N GLU A 135 -9.76 7.03 18.49
CA GLU A 135 -10.77 7.52 19.43
C GLU A 135 -12.14 7.54 18.72
N CYS A 136 -12.70 6.37 18.47
CA CYS A 136 -14.07 6.20 18.02
C CYS A 136 -15.00 6.30 19.24
N LEU A 137 -14.94 7.42 19.97
CA LEU A 137 -15.66 7.57 21.24
C LEU A 137 -16.91 8.44 21.18
N SER A 138 -17.29 9.05 20.04
CA SER A 138 -18.51 9.88 20.01
C SER A 138 -19.57 9.56 18.95
N VAL A 139 -19.34 8.66 17.99
CA VAL A 139 -20.33 8.38 16.93
C VAL A 139 -20.81 6.93 16.87
N CYS A 140 -20.04 5.95 17.36
CA CYS A 140 -20.39 4.53 17.22
C CYS A 140 -20.92 3.84 18.49
N LEU A 141 -20.96 4.51 19.64
CA LEU A 141 -21.41 3.93 20.92
C LEU A 141 -22.95 3.92 21.09
N SER A 142 -23.70 3.47 20.09
CA SER A 142 -25.10 3.09 20.34
C SER A 142 -25.40 1.60 20.25
N THR A 143 -24.59 0.78 19.58
CA THR A 143 -24.85 -0.68 19.55
C THR A 143 -23.63 -1.50 19.10
N ALA A 144 -22.88 -2.09 20.04
CA ALA A 144 -22.38 -3.48 19.94
C ALA A 144 -21.40 -3.81 21.09
N PRO A 145 -21.54 -4.97 21.77
CA PRO A 145 -20.60 -5.45 22.75
C PRO A 145 -19.69 -6.53 22.12
N PHE A 146 -18.42 -6.24 21.85
CA PHE A 146 -17.42 -7.30 21.73
C PHE A 146 -16.05 -6.79 22.18
N LEU A 147 -15.51 -7.49 23.18
CA LEU A 147 -14.20 -7.30 23.78
C LEU A 147 -13.12 -7.72 22.75
N ILE A 148 -12.10 -6.88 22.56
CA ILE A 148 -10.85 -7.27 21.92
C ILE A 148 -9.83 -7.49 23.05
N GLU A 149 -9.38 -8.73 23.24
CA GLU A 149 -8.24 -9.03 24.10
C GLU A 149 -6.95 -8.63 23.37
N ASN A 150 -6.15 -7.78 24.02
CA ASN A 150 -4.84 -7.32 23.52
C ASN A 150 -3.74 -8.26 24.04
N THR A 151 -3.05 -8.96 23.14
CA THR A 151 -1.78 -9.64 23.46
C THR A 151 -0.60 -8.78 23.01
N SER A 152 0.35 -8.56 23.92
CA SER A 152 1.36 -7.50 23.92
C SER A 152 2.64 -7.78 23.10
N ASP A 153 2.56 -8.42 21.93
CA ASP A 153 3.77 -8.70 21.14
C ASP A 153 3.99 -7.62 20.06
N ASP A 154 5.05 -6.83 20.22
CA ASP A 154 5.47 -5.75 19.29
C ASP A 154 6.16 -6.32 18.02
N THR A 155 5.82 -7.54 17.61
CA THR A 155 6.42 -8.20 16.44
C THR A 155 5.72 -7.80 15.15
N LEU A 156 6.49 -7.27 14.20
CA LEU A 156 6.04 -7.05 12.83
C LEU A 156 5.80 -8.40 12.14
N SER A 157 4.54 -8.66 11.77
CA SER A 157 4.17 -9.84 10.99
C SER A 157 3.65 -9.43 9.61
N ILE A 158 4.07 -10.18 8.60
CA ILE A 158 3.57 -10.08 7.23
C ILE A 158 2.67 -11.29 7.01
N ILE A 159 1.40 -11.05 6.69
CA ILE A 159 0.38 -12.10 6.51
C ILE A 159 0.00 -12.18 5.04
#